data_AF-A0A169C4K3-F1
#
_entry.id   AF-A0A169C4K3-F1
#
_cell.length_a   1.000
_cell.length_b   1.000
_cell.length_c   1.000
_cell.angle_alpha   90.00
_cell.angle_beta   90.00
_cell.angle_gamma   90.00
#
_symmetry.space_group_name_H-M   'P 1'
#
loop_
_entity.id
_entity.type
_entity.pdbx_description
1 polymer ?
#
loop_
_entity_poly.entity_id
_entity_poly.type
_entity_poly.pdbx_seq_one_letter_code
_entity_poly.pdbx_strand_id
1 'polypeptide(L)'
;MNEPARPETTALQVTAPHDHRRDRRIPEPVDRFSTGEEYPEYRVDLERIRFSPYFARLSAVTQVISPSGVGQVVHNRLTHSIKVTAVARAIAMQLTTTDPAQRELVDRLGGCDPVVVQAAASAHDLGHPPFGHLGEQALDRLARDRLGLAEGFEGNAQSFRILSELDVCETVEVGLNLTAASRAAVLKYPWGRTVHRPDIDSADPTELPRGSTASRWETAPPKFSAYTLDLDDLLDARSGFAAIAPWQQTLECSVMDVADDIAYSLHDLDDFYRAGVLQQAAVAVEFRAFLREQNALAALDAEELWARAPGHSLEMLRRRLVARDPWIASDEHFRASVERVSAELVEGLLALPFDGSTRTERAIEAFVSSWIGRLQRSVLVLAEPNVRSGHLSLLPDAWHDVAVLKFVHTRFVIDRPDFATYQRGQSQVLETLVTHLDAWLADPRDGSRAPQKLLDLIELATDGYFRLRADHPDWLPVDERGRPTSDPAVLQRLGRGRGVVDYVATLTDEQAMALAARLRGDREPWAMGT
;
A
#
# COMPACT_ATOMS: atom_id res chain seq x y z
N MET A 1 44.18 -11.78 -62.51
CA MET A 1 43.14 -12.59 -61.84
C MET A 1 42.43 -11.64 -60.89
N ASN A 2 41.24 -11.17 -61.28
CA ASN A 2 40.40 -10.30 -60.45
C ASN A 2 39.57 -11.20 -59.52
N GLU A 3 39.74 -11.03 -58.22
CA GLU A 3 38.89 -11.61 -57.19
C GLU A 3 37.63 -10.72 -57.05
N PRO A 4 36.40 -11.27 -57.06
CA PRO A 4 35.21 -10.45 -56.92
C PRO A 4 34.98 -10.07 -55.46
N ALA A 5 34.67 -8.79 -55.24
CA ALA A 5 34.30 -8.25 -53.93
C ALA A 5 33.04 -8.96 -53.38
N ARG A 6 33.09 -9.35 -52.11
CA ARG A 6 31.92 -9.84 -51.36
C ARG A 6 30.92 -8.69 -51.15
N PRO A 7 29.60 -8.92 -51.26
CA PRO A 7 28.61 -7.89 -50.97
C PRO A 7 28.57 -7.66 -49.44
N GLU A 8 28.80 -6.42 -49.03
CA GLU A 8 28.48 -5.95 -47.68
C GLU A 8 26.98 -6.13 -47.46
N THR A 9 26.62 -7.01 -46.53
CA THR A 9 25.24 -7.19 -46.09
C THR A 9 24.98 -6.08 -45.07
N THR A 10 24.44 -4.95 -45.52
CA THR A 10 23.95 -3.90 -44.64
C THR A 10 22.74 -4.46 -43.89
N ALA A 11 23.00 -5.02 -42.70
CA ALA A 11 21.94 -5.35 -41.76
C ALA A 11 21.24 -4.04 -41.39
N LEU A 12 20.03 -3.84 -41.93
CA LEU A 12 19.10 -2.83 -41.45
C LEU A 12 18.83 -3.15 -39.97
N GLN A 13 19.50 -2.45 -39.06
CA GLN A 13 19.09 -2.36 -37.67
C GLN A 13 17.73 -1.68 -37.66
N VAL A 14 16.66 -2.50 -37.64
CA VAL A 14 15.33 -2.03 -37.27
C VAL A 14 15.45 -1.64 -35.80
N THR A 15 15.62 -0.35 -35.53
CA THR A 15 15.54 0.16 -34.15
C THR A 15 14.11 -0.08 -33.69
N ALA A 16 13.94 -0.97 -32.72
CA ALA A 16 12.65 -1.18 -32.07
C ALA A 16 12.08 0.18 -31.62
N PRO A 17 10.75 0.37 -31.67
CA PRO A 17 10.14 1.61 -31.21
C PRO A 17 10.56 1.88 -29.76
N HIS A 18 10.87 3.14 -29.48
CA HIS A 18 11.27 3.60 -28.16
C HIS A 18 10.15 3.34 -27.14
N ASP A 19 10.46 2.67 -26.05
CA ASP A 19 9.52 2.29 -25.02
C ASP A 19 9.73 3.14 -23.77
N HIS A 20 8.86 4.14 -23.58
CA HIS A 20 8.96 5.09 -22.47
C HIS A 20 8.94 4.43 -21.09
N ARG A 21 8.36 3.22 -20.97
CA ARG A 21 8.34 2.46 -19.71
C ARG A 21 9.75 2.18 -19.18
N ARG A 22 10.75 2.15 -20.06
CA ARG A 22 12.15 1.87 -19.74
C ARG A 22 12.93 3.14 -19.38
N ASP A 23 12.35 4.31 -19.60
CA ASP A 23 13.02 5.59 -19.37
C ASP A 23 13.15 5.89 -17.88
N ARG A 24 14.25 6.56 -17.55
CA ARG A 24 14.48 7.18 -16.25
C ARG A 24 14.38 8.69 -16.39
N ARG A 25 14.06 9.40 -15.30
CA ARG A 25 14.01 10.87 -15.30
C ARG A 25 15.37 11.46 -15.67
N ILE A 26 16.44 10.90 -15.11
CA ILE A 26 17.82 11.25 -15.46
C ILE A 26 18.45 10.04 -16.18
N PRO A 27 18.79 10.16 -17.48
CA PRO A 27 19.40 9.07 -18.22
C PRO A 27 20.71 8.61 -17.58
N GLU A 28 20.85 7.30 -17.38
CA GLU A 28 22.08 6.69 -16.86
C GLU A 28 22.41 5.41 -17.65
N PRO A 29 23.69 5.09 -17.86
CA PRO A 29 24.08 3.87 -18.54
C PRO A 29 23.85 2.65 -17.63
N VAL A 30 23.31 1.56 -18.19
CA VAL A 30 23.22 0.29 -17.46
C VAL A 30 24.60 -0.36 -17.39
N ASP A 31 24.97 -0.84 -16.21
CA ASP A 31 26.27 -1.48 -15.97
C ASP A 31 26.49 -2.70 -16.89
N ARG A 32 27.74 -2.89 -17.32
CA ARG A 32 28.20 -3.95 -18.22
C ARG A 32 27.99 -5.34 -17.65
N PHE A 33 27.89 -5.48 -16.33
CA PHE A 33 27.60 -6.77 -15.67
C PHE A 33 26.15 -7.23 -15.82
N SER A 34 25.25 -6.37 -16.33
CA SER A 34 23.83 -6.67 -16.51
C SER A 34 23.44 -6.99 -17.96
N THR A 35 24.41 -7.11 -18.87
CA THR A 35 24.16 -7.30 -20.32
C THR A 35 23.61 -8.67 -20.71
N GLY A 36 23.44 -9.59 -19.75
CA GLY A 36 22.89 -10.94 -19.98
C GLY A 36 21.36 -11.02 -19.86
N GLU A 37 20.70 -9.93 -19.49
CA GLU A 37 19.25 -9.89 -19.25
C GLU A 37 18.52 -9.04 -20.28
N GLU A 38 17.23 -9.34 -20.49
CA GLU A 38 16.38 -8.64 -21.46
C GLU A 38 16.08 -7.19 -21.03
N TYR A 39 15.82 -6.96 -19.73
CA TYR A 39 15.50 -5.65 -19.14
C TYR A 39 16.29 -5.38 -17.85
N PRO A 40 17.62 -5.19 -17.94
CA PRO A 40 18.48 -5.03 -16.77
C PRO A 40 18.16 -3.79 -15.92
N GLU A 41 17.56 -2.75 -16.51
CA GLU A 41 17.12 -1.54 -15.82
C GLU A 41 16.07 -1.81 -14.72
N TYR A 42 15.17 -2.79 -14.90
CA TYR A 42 14.17 -3.14 -13.90
C TYR A 42 14.78 -3.83 -12.69
N ARG A 43 15.87 -4.58 -12.90
CA ARG A 43 16.64 -5.16 -11.78
C ARG A 43 17.34 -4.10 -10.95
N VAL A 44 17.93 -3.11 -11.60
CA VAL A 44 18.54 -1.97 -10.90
C VAL A 44 17.50 -1.28 -10.02
N ASP A 45 16.27 -1.10 -10.51
CA ASP A 45 15.19 -0.50 -9.73
C ASP A 45 14.83 -1.34 -8.49
N LEU A 46 14.65 -2.64 -8.68
CA LEU A 46 14.36 -3.57 -7.59
C LEU A 46 15.47 -3.56 -6.53
N GLU A 47 16.72 -3.54 -6.95
CA GLU A 47 17.87 -3.51 -6.06
C GLU A 47 17.92 -2.18 -5.29
N ARG A 48 17.76 -1.03 -5.97
CA ARG A 48 17.67 0.29 -5.31
C ARG A 48 16.62 0.32 -4.20
N ILE A 49 15.43 -0.20 -4.49
CA ILE A 49 14.35 -0.29 -3.49
C ILE A 49 14.77 -1.19 -2.32
N ARG A 50 15.36 -2.36 -2.56
CA ARG A 50 15.73 -3.30 -1.49
C ARG A 50 16.94 -2.85 -0.66
N PHE A 51 17.85 -2.07 -1.22
CA PHE A 51 18.98 -1.47 -0.50
C PHE A 51 18.60 -0.17 0.23
N SER A 52 17.42 0.39 -0.06
CA SER A 52 16.92 1.59 0.60
C SER A 52 16.85 1.43 2.12
N PRO A 53 17.26 2.46 2.89
CA PRO A 53 17.03 2.48 4.33
C PRO A 53 15.53 2.44 4.68
N TYR A 54 14.65 2.92 3.79
CA TYR A 54 13.20 2.86 3.99
C TYR A 54 12.66 1.43 3.91
N PHE A 55 13.26 0.56 3.08
CA PHE A 55 12.92 -0.85 3.03
C PHE A 55 13.39 -1.58 4.29
N ALA A 56 14.64 -1.35 4.72
CA ALA A 56 15.17 -1.91 5.95
C ALA A 56 14.37 -1.47 7.20
N ARG A 57 13.87 -0.22 7.21
CA ARG A 57 13.02 0.33 8.29
C ARG A 57 11.75 -0.49 8.53
N LEU A 58 11.19 -1.13 7.51
CA LEU A 58 9.98 -1.97 7.64
C LEU A 58 10.17 -3.14 8.61
N SER A 59 11.42 -3.51 8.95
CA SER A 59 11.71 -4.50 9.99
C SER A 59 11.32 -4.05 11.41
N ALA A 60 11.22 -2.74 11.61
CA ALA A 60 10.98 -2.08 12.89
C ALA A 60 9.69 -1.23 12.91
N VAL A 61 8.83 -1.39 11.90
CA VAL A 61 7.47 -0.83 11.87
C VAL A 61 6.48 -1.96 12.10
N THR A 62 5.61 -1.81 13.11
CA THR A 62 4.61 -2.84 13.38
C THR A 62 3.59 -2.93 12.25
N GLN A 63 3.25 -4.16 11.89
CA GLN A 63 2.15 -4.45 10.98
C GLN A 63 0.85 -4.59 11.77
N VAL A 64 0.88 -5.42 12.81
CA VAL A 64 -0.24 -5.72 13.70
C VAL A 64 0.31 -5.95 15.11
N ILE A 65 -0.36 -5.39 16.11
CA ILE A 65 0.11 -5.41 17.51
C ILE A 65 -0.22 -6.76 18.15
N SER A 66 0.73 -7.36 18.86
CA SER A 66 0.44 -8.46 19.79
C SER A 66 -0.12 -7.87 21.10
N PRO A 67 -1.34 -8.23 21.54
CA PRO A 67 -2.05 -7.56 22.63
C PRO A 67 -1.43 -7.71 24.02
N SER A 68 -0.37 -8.51 24.19
CA SER A 68 0.06 -8.94 25.52
C SER A 68 1.54 -8.70 25.85
N GLY A 69 2.40 -8.37 24.86
CA GLY A 69 3.85 -8.55 25.03
C GLY A 69 4.25 -10.02 25.35
N VAL A 70 3.27 -10.94 25.36
CA VAL A 70 3.41 -12.37 25.51
C VAL A 70 3.13 -12.96 24.14
N GLY A 71 4.17 -13.44 23.49
CA GLY A 71 4.16 -13.86 22.08
C GLY A 71 4.88 -12.83 21.21
N GLN A 72 6.05 -13.23 20.68
CA GLN A 72 6.76 -12.46 19.68
C GLN A 72 5.82 -12.20 18.50
N VAL A 73 5.70 -10.94 18.09
CA VAL A 73 5.15 -10.61 16.76
C VAL A 73 6.06 -11.33 15.75
N VAL A 74 5.51 -12.31 15.01
CA VAL A 74 6.32 -13.18 14.15
C VAL A 74 6.60 -12.48 12.81
N HIS A 75 5.68 -11.63 12.32
CA HIS A 75 5.88 -10.86 11.10
C HIS A 75 5.86 -9.34 11.32
N ASN A 76 6.86 -8.67 10.76
CA ASN A 76 6.90 -7.22 10.57
C ASN A 76 6.59 -6.87 9.11
N ARG A 77 6.43 -5.58 8.81
CA ARG A 77 6.11 -5.13 7.45
C ARG A 77 7.14 -5.59 6.42
N LEU A 78 8.42 -5.69 6.80
CA LEU A 78 9.46 -6.22 5.90
C LEU A 78 9.18 -7.67 5.50
N THR A 79 8.91 -8.55 6.47
CA THR A 79 8.59 -9.95 6.17
C THR A 79 7.31 -10.10 5.36
N HIS A 80 6.34 -9.22 5.56
CA HIS A 80 5.15 -9.15 4.72
C HIS A 80 5.48 -8.72 3.29
N SER A 81 6.21 -7.63 3.09
CA SER A 81 6.64 -7.18 1.74
C SER A 81 7.44 -8.27 1.01
N ILE A 82 8.27 -9.05 1.71
CA ILE A 82 8.98 -10.21 1.14
C ILE A 82 7.98 -11.29 0.67
N LYS A 83 6.96 -11.62 1.47
CA LYS A 83 5.92 -12.58 1.08
C LYS A 83 5.10 -12.06 -0.11
N VAL A 84 4.67 -10.78 -0.10
CA VAL A 84 3.96 -10.14 -1.22
C VAL A 84 4.77 -10.23 -2.49
N THR A 85 6.08 -9.94 -2.42
CA THR A 85 7.00 -10.03 -3.55
C THR A 85 7.05 -11.44 -4.15
N ALA A 86 7.08 -12.49 -3.32
CA ALA A 86 7.08 -13.87 -3.79
C ALA A 86 5.75 -14.26 -4.48
N VAL A 87 4.61 -13.86 -3.89
CA VAL A 87 3.28 -14.11 -4.46
C VAL A 87 3.10 -13.36 -5.77
N ALA A 88 3.48 -12.09 -5.81
CA ALA A 88 3.36 -11.22 -6.98
C ALA A 88 4.21 -11.73 -8.15
N ARG A 89 5.46 -12.14 -7.88
CA ARG A 89 6.33 -12.76 -8.89
C ARG A 89 5.69 -14.02 -9.47
N ALA A 90 5.15 -14.90 -8.63
CA ALA A 90 4.53 -16.14 -9.10
C ALA A 90 3.31 -15.86 -10.00
N ILE A 91 2.48 -14.88 -9.64
CA ILE A 91 1.35 -14.42 -10.47
C ILE A 91 1.88 -13.90 -11.81
N ALA A 92 2.83 -12.97 -11.81
CA ALA A 92 3.39 -12.40 -13.04
C ALA A 92 3.97 -13.47 -13.98
N MET A 93 4.74 -14.43 -13.44
CA MET A 93 5.30 -15.56 -14.20
C MET A 93 4.21 -16.45 -14.82
N GLN A 94 3.09 -16.66 -14.11
CA GLN A 94 1.95 -17.38 -14.64
C GLN A 94 1.36 -16.62 -15.83
N LEU A 95 1.23 -15.30 -15.74
CA LEU A 95 0.67 -14.49 -16.84
C LEU A 95 1.50 -14.58 -18.12
N THR A 96 2.84 -14.60 -18.02
CA THR A 96 3.76 -14.71 -19.16
C THR A 96 3.75 -16.09 -19.85
N THR A 97 3.44 -17.16 -19.11
CA THR A 97 3.55 -18.55 -19.61
C THR A 97 2.25 -19.10 -20.21
N THR A 98 1.16 -18.35 -20.14
CA THR A 98 -0.20 -18.82 -20.46
C THR A 98 -0.60 -18.57 -21.93
N ASP A 99 -1.77 -19.09 -22.33
CA ASP A 99 -2.54 -18.89 -23.58
C ASP A 99 -2.11 -17.68 -24.46
N PRO A 100 -1.86 -17.87 -25.78
CA PRO A 100 -1.63 -16.78 -26.73
C PRO A 100 -2.59 -15.59 -26.60
N ALA A 101 -3.89 -15.82 -26.37
CA ALA A 101 -4.86 -14.74 -26.24
C ALA A 101 -4.64 -13.90 -24.98
N GLN A 102 -4.25 -14.55 -23.87
CA GLN A 102 -3.90 -13.84 -22.64
C GLN A 102 -2.61 -13.04 -22.82
N ARG A 103 -1.59 -13.59 -23.49
CA ARG A 103 -0.36 -12.85 -23.80
C ARG A 103 -0.64 -11.60 -24.63
N GLU A 104 -1.45 -11.71 -25.68
CA GLU A 104 -1.84 -10.56 -26.49
C GLU A 104 -2.56 -9.48 -25.66
N LEU A 105 -3.43 -9.90 -24.72
CA LEU A 105 -4.08 -8.97 -23.82
C LEU A 105 -3.08 -8.29 -22.87
N VAL A 106 -2.15 -9.04 -22.28
CA VAL A 106 -1.09 -8.51 -21.42
C VAL A 106 -0.24 -7.48 -22.18
N ASP A 107 0.18 -7.80 -23.41
CA ASP A 107 0.98 -6.90 -24.25
C ASP A 107 0.22 -5.61 -24.56
N ARG A 108 -1.08 -5.72 -24.86
CA ARG A 108 -1.96 -4.55 -25.12
C ARG A 108 -2.10 -3.64 -23.90
N LEU A 109 -2.07 -4.21 -22.70
CA LEU A 109 -2.13 -3.47 -21.43
C LEU A 109 -0.77 -2.90 -21.01
N GLY A 110 0.23 -2.94 -21.89
CA GLY A 110 1.57 -2.40 -21.60
C GLY A 110 2.47 -3.38 -20.88
N GLY A 111 2.22 -4.69 -20.97
CA GLY A 111 3.08 -5.75 -20.43
C GLY A 111 2.84 -6.08 -18.96
N CYS A 112 3.58 -7.07 -18.47
CA CYS A 112 3.63 -7.42 -17.05
C CYS A 112 4.97 -8.08 -16.74
N ASP A 113 5.99 -7.27 -16.45
CA ASP A 113 7.33 -7.80 -16.15
C ASP A 113 7.44 -8.29 -14.69
N PRO A 114 7.85 -9.54 -14.43
CA PRO A 114 7.96 -10.08 -13.08
C PRO A 114 8.96 -9.36 -12.16
N VAL A 115 9.95 -8.65 -12.70
CA VAL A 115 10.91 -7.84 -11.93
C VAL A 115 10.27 -6.51 -11.54
N VAL A 116 9.55 -5.85 -12.45
CA VAL A 116 8.79 -4.63 -12.15
C VAL A 116 7.72 -4.90 -11.08
N VAL A 117 7.00 -6.01 -11.18
CA VAL A 117 6.02 -6.44 -10.17
C VAL A 117 6.69 -6.65 -8.80
N GLN A 118 7.89 -7.24 -8.76
CA GLN A 118 8.63 -7.38 -7.51
C GLN A 118 9.12 -6.04 -6.96
N ALA A 119 9.50 -5.10 -7.83
CA ALA A 119 9.89 -3.75 -7.43
C ALA A 119 8.71 -3.06 -6.75
N ALA A 120 7.53 -3.09 -7.41
CA ALA A 120 6.29 -2.55 -6.83
C ALA A 120 5.92 -3.22 -5.50
N ALA A 121 5.97 -4.56 -5.43
CA ALA A 121 5.69 -5.31 -4.22
C ALA A 121 6.69 -5.02 -3.08
N SER A 122 7.96 -4.76 -3.40
CA SER A 122 8.96 -4.35 -2.40
C SER A 122 8.72 -2.93 -1.91
N ALA A 123 8.12 -2.07 -2.74
CA ALA A 123 7.93 -0.65 -2.45
C ALA A 123 6.57 -0.30 -1.82
N HIS A 124 5.55 -1.16 -1.93
CA HIS A 124 4.15 -0.81 -1.59
C HIS A 124 4.00 -0.23 -0.17
N ASP A 125 4.77 -0.74 0.78
CA ASP A 125 4.67 -0.42 2.20
C ASP A 125 5.67 0.62 2.71
N LEU A 126 6.57 1.13 1.86
CA LEU A 126 7.66 2.03 2.26
C LEU A 126 7.19 3.29 2.99
N GLY A 127 6.04 3.82 2.59
CA GLY A 127 5.44 5.05 3.10
C GLY A 127 4.68 4.89 4.42
N HIS A 128 4.55 3.68 4.97
CA HIS A 128 3.81 3.51 6.22
C HIS A 128 4.49 4.26 7.38
N PRO A 129 3.72 5.09 8.12
CA PRO A 129 4.27 5.80 9.27
C PRO A 129 4.43 4.85 10.47
N PRO A 130 5.10 5.31 11.55
CA PRO A 130 5.04 4.63 12.84
C PRO A 130 3.60 4.26 13.22
N PHE A 131 3.40 3.08 13.78
CA PHE A 131 2.10 2.56 14.22
C PHE A 131 1.12 2.22 13.08
N GLY A 132 1.60 2.04 11.86
CA GLY A 132 0.82 1.51 10.73
C GLY A 132 -0.42 2.33 10.39
N HIS A 133 -1.56 1.67 10.17
CA HIS A 133 -2.82 2.33 9.76
C HIS A 133 -3.34 3.35 10.78
N LEU A 134 -3.12 3.11 12.07
CA LEU A 134 -3.44 4.09 13.09
C LEU A 134 -2.60 5.35 12.91
N GLY A 135 -1.30 5.17 12.64
CA GLY A 135 -0.39 6.27 12.40
C GLY A 135 -0.79 7.08 11.18
N GLU A 136 -1.23 6.42 10.11
CA GLU A 136 -1.75 7.06 8.90
C GLU A 136 -2.98 7.94 9.21
N GLN A 137 -3.97 7.41 9.94
CA GLN A 137 -5.16 8.17 10.33
C GLN A 137 -4.85 9.35 11.28
N ALA A 138 -3.88 9.18 12.17
CA ALA A 138 -3.45 10.24 13.07
C ALA A 138 -2.68 11.33 12.32
N LEU A 139 -1.71 10.96 11.49
CA LEU A 139 -0.93 11.90 10.68
C LEU A 139 -1.80 12.62 9.65
N ASP A 140 -2.76 11.94 9.03
CA ASP A 140 -3.68 12.59 8.08
C ASP A 140 -4.45 13.75 8.73
N ARG A 141 -5.00 13.49 9.93
CA ARG A 141 -5.71 14.52 10.71
C ARG A 141 -4.77 15.63 11.14
N LEU A 142 -3.60 15.30 11.68
CA LEU A 142 -2.63 16.31 12.13
C LEU A 142 -2.13 17.18 10.96
N ALA A 143 -1.84 16.58 9.82
CA ALA A 143 -1.42 17.28 8.62
C ALA A 143 -2.48 18.30 8.15
N ARG A 144 -3.75 17.89 8.10
CA ARG A 144 -4.86 18.77 7.70
C ARG A 144 -5.16 19.83 8.75
N ASP A 145 -5.39 19.41 9.99
CA ASP A 145 -6.01 20.23 11.03
C ASP A 145 -4.98 21.12 11.76
N ARG A 146 -3.71 20.71 11.83
CA ARG A 146 -2.64 21.47 12.52
C ARG A 146 -1.68 22.16 11.55
N LEU A 147 -1.30 21.50 10.46
CA LEU A 147 -0.27 22.00 9.54
C LEU A 147 -0.85 22.68 8.28
N GLY A 148 -2.17 22.65 8.09
CA GLY A 148 -2.85 23.29 6.96
C GLY A 148 -2.61 22.61 5.61
N LEU A 149 -2.13 21.35 5.62
CA LEU A 149 -1.93 20.57 4.40
C LEU A 149 -3.27 19.99 3.97
N ALA A 150 -3.96 20.63 3.01
CA ALA A 150 -5.29 20.21 2.54
C ALA A 150 -5.36 18.73 2.11
N GLU A 151 -4.27 18.22 1.55
CA GLU A 151 -4.14 16.84 1.10
C GLU A 151 -3.92 15.83 2.24
N GLY A 152 -3.50 16.28 3.42
CA GLY A 152 -3.20 15.42 4.56
C GLY A 152 -2.03 14.46 4.31
N PHE A 153 -2.19 13.23 4.78
CA PHE A 153 -1.19 12.15 4.70
C PHE A 153 -1.83 10.86 4.22
N GLU A 154 -1.12 10.13 3.37
CA GLU A 154 -1.51 8.79 2.92
C GLU A 154 -0.26 7.95 2.65
N GLY A 155 -0.23 6.70 3.14
CA GLY A 155 0.94 5.83 3.02
C GLY A 155 1.33 5.55 1.57
N ASN A 156 0.36 5.37 0.67
CA ASN A 156 0.63 5.15 -0.76
C ASN A 156 1.30 6.36 -1.42
N ALA A 157 0.83 7.57 -1.11
CA ALA A 157 1.45 8.81 -1.58
C ALA A 157 2.85 9.01 -0.99
N GLN A 158 3.03 8.63 0.27
CA GLN A 158 4.35 8.66 0.90
C GLN A 158 5.31 7.64 0.28
N SER A 159 4.85 6.43 -0.08
CA SER A 159 5.66 5.42 -0.78
C SER A 159 6.16 5.99 -2.11
N PHE A 160 5.28 6.60 -2.90
CA PHE A 160 5.68 7.22 -4.16
C PHE A 160 6.68 8.36 -3.96
N ARG A 161 6.39 9.27 -3.01
CA ARG A 161 7.27 10.40 -2.65
C ARG A 161 8.66 9.96 -2.17
N ILE A 162 8.76 8.83 -1.46
CA ILE A 162 10.06 8.26 -1.07
C ILE A 162 10.88 7.88 -2.30
N LEU A 163 10.25 7.23 -3.28
CA LEU A 163 10.92 6.76 -4.49
C LEU A 163 11.28 7.89 -5.45
N SER A 164 10.42 8.92 -5.55
CA SER A 164 10.60 10.03 -6.47
C SER A 164 11.46 11.16 -5.90
N GLU A 165 11.43 11.40 -4.58
CA GLU A 165 12.05 12.59 -3.99
C GLU A 165 12.85 12.35 -2.70
N LEU A 166 12.38 11.55 -1.73
CA LEU A 166 12.99 11.55 -0.37
C LEU A 166 14.19 10.63 -0.18
N ASP A 167 14.25 9.53 -0.91
CA ASP A 167 15.43 8.66 -0.90
C ASP A 167 16.48 9.21 -1.87
N VAL A 168 17.71 8.72 -1.76
CA VAL A 168 18.82 9.18 -2.59
C VAL A 168 19.61 8.01 -3.13
N CYS A 169 20.15 8.15 -4.33
CA CYS A 169 21.13 7.21 -4.88
C CYS A 169 22.34 7.96 -5.43
N GLU A 170 23.40 7.26 -5.81
CA GLU A 170 24.65 7.91 -6.25
C GLU A 170 24.45 8.79 -7.49
N THR A 171 23.49 8.44 -8.36
CA THR A 171 23.36 9.08 -9.67
C THR A 171 22.49 10.33 -9.67
N VAL A 172 21.66 10.54 -8.64
CA VAL A 172 20.77 11.71 -8.55
C VAL A 172 20.70 12.23 -7.11
N GLU A 173 20.57 13.55 -6.96
CA GLU A 173 20.48 14.19 -5.63
C GLU A 173 19.13 13.94 -4.94
N VAL A 174 18.10 13.55 -5.70
CA VAL A 174 16.70 13.45 -5.24
C VAL A 174 16.05 12.23 -5.90
N GLY A 175 15.47 11.35 -5.09
CA GLY A 175 14.82 10.11 -5.52
C GLY A 175 15.77 8.96 -5.87
N LEU A 176 15.18 7.83 -6.28
CA LEU A 176 15.91 6.62 -6.70
C LEU A 176 16.10 6.51 -8.22
N ASN A 177 15.64 7.52 -8.98
CA ASN A 177 15.72 7.57 -10.45
C ASN A 177 15.21 6.29 -11.12
N LEU A 178 14.10 5.73 -10.63
CA LEU A 178 13.53 4.46 -11.14
C LEU A 178 12.97 4.63 -12.55
N THR A 179 12.87 3.52 -13.28
CA THR A 179 12.20 3.51 -14.59
C THR A 179 10.71 3.90 -14.48
N ALA A 180 10.14 4.44 -15.55
CA ALA A 180 8.73 4.79 -15.62
C ALA A 180 7.82 3.58 -15.32
N ALA A 181 8.20 2.35 -15.73
CA ALA A 181 7.48 1.13 -15.40
C ALA A 181 7.38 0.89 -13.89
N SER A 182 8.51 0.94 -13.18
CA SER A 182 8.56 0.74 -11.73
C SER A 182 7.81 1.83 -10.97
N ARG A 183 7.95 3.09 -11.40
CA ARG A 183 7.18 4.22 -10.84
C ARG A 183 5.69 4.07 -11.07
N ALA A 184 5.28 3.63 -12.26
CA ALA A 184 3.88 3.39 -12.59
C ALA A 184 3.27 2.21 -11.82
N ALA A 185 4.06 1.18 -11.52
CA ALA A 185 3.61 -0.04 -10.86
C ALA A 185 3.34 0.12 -9.35
N VAL A 186 3.86 1.17 -8.72
CA VAL A 186 3.58 1.48 -7.30
C VAL A 186 2.32 2.34 -7.10
N LEU A 187 1.75 2.88 -8.18
CA LEU A 187 0.59 3.79 -8.12
C LEU A 187 -0.74 3.03 -7.96
N LYS A 188 -1.01 2.54 -6.74
CA LYS A 188 -2.26 1.85 -6.38
C LYS A 188 -3.51 2.69 -6.64
N TYR A 189 -3.39 4.00 -6.44
CA TYR A 189 -4.43 5.00 -6.62
C TYR A 189 -3.86 6.15 -7.45
N PRO A 190 -3.79 6.02 -8.80
CA PRO A 190 -3.03 6.93 -9.69
C PRO A 190 -3.72 8.30 -9.86
N TRP A 191 -3.86 9.01 -8.75
CA TRP A 191 -4.45 10.34 -8.64
C TRP A 191 -3.94 11.05 -7.39
N GLY A 192 -4.13 12.37 -7.35
CA GLY A 192 -3.89 13.19 -6.17
C GLY A 192 -5.15 13.38 -5.33
N ARG A 193 -5.00 13.86 -4.08
CA ARG A 193 -6.16 14.07 -3.20
C ARG A 193 -6.95 15.32 -3.56
N THR A 194 -6.32 16.43 -3.91
CA THR A 194 -7.03 17.69 -4.21
C THR A 194 -7.03 18.02 -5.69
N VAL A 195 -5.98 17.62 -6.39
CA VAL A 195 -5.75 17.85 -7.81
C VAL A 195 -5.63 16.50 -8.52
N HIS A 196 -5.97 16.47 -9.82
CA HIS A 196 -5.86 15.27 -10.65
C HIS A 196 -6.62 14.07 -10.08
N ARG A 197 -7.86 14.31 -9.61
CA ARG A 197 -8.79 13.26 -9.17
C ARG A 197 -9.34 12.47 -10.37
N PRO A 198 -9.86 11.24 -10.15
CA PRO A 198 -10.58 10.53 -11.20
C PRO A 198 -11.73 11.38 -11.75
N ASP A 199 -11.72 11.60 -13.07
CA ASP A 199 -12.74 12.36 -13.77
C ASP A 199 -13.94 11.46 -14.12
N ILE A 200 -14.69 11.07 -13.08
CA ILE A 200 -15.90 10.25 -13.20
C ILE A 200 -17.05 10.99 -12.52
N ASP A 201 -17.99 11.51 -13.32
CA ASP A 201 -19.18 12.20 -12.84
C ASP A 201 -20.29 11.20 -12.50
N SER A 202 -20.25 10.67 -11.29
CA SER A 202 -21.33 9.86 -10.74
C SER A 202 -21.61 10.18 -9.27
N ALA A 203 -22.90 10.22 -8.93
CA ALA A 203 -23.37 10.32 -7.55
C ALA A 203 -23.40 8.94 -6.86
N ASP A 204 -23.29 7.85 -7.61
CA ASP A 204 -23.26 6.48 -7.08
C ASP A 204 -21.81 6.08 -6.72
N PRO A 205 -21.50 5.84 -5.44
CA PRO A 205 -20.17 5.42 -5.03
C PRO A 205 -19.71 4.08 -5.63
N THR A 206 -20.64 3.24 -6.12
CA THR A 206 -20.33 1.96 -6.78
C THR A 206 -19.84 2.16 -8.22
N GLU A 207 -20.07 3.33 -8.81
CA GLU A 207 -19.57 3.73 -10.13
C GLU A 207 -18.26 4.54 -10.05
N LEU A 208 -17.75 4.79 -8.84
CA LEU A 208 -16.51 5.53 -8.61
C LEU A 208 -15.35 4.58 -8.30
N PRO A 209 -14.10 4.92 -8.67
CA PRO A 209 -12.96 4.03 -8.48
C PRO A 209 -12.75 3.67 -7.02
N ARG A 210 -12.26 2.45 -6.77
CA ARG A 210 -12.01 1.97 -5.41
C ARG A 210 -11.03 2.92 -4.70
N GLY A 211 -11.41 3.41 -3.52
CA GLY A 211 -10.61 4.34 -2.72
C GLY A 211 -10.80 5.83 -3.05
N SER A 212 -11.48 6.19 -4.14
CA SER A 212 -11.68 7.60 -4.54
C SER A 212 -12.67 8.38 -3.66
N THR A 213 -13.54 7.69 -2.92
CA THR A 213 -14.56 8.29 -2.07
C THR A 213 -14.28 8.06 -0.59
N ALA A 214 -14.67 9.04 0.23
CA ALA A 214 -14.79 8.83 1.67
C ALA A 214 -15.92 7.82 1.89
N SER A 215 -15.61 6.72 2.56
CA SER A 215 -16.60 5.69 2.84
C SER A 215 -17.65 6.19 3.84
N ARG A 216 -18.93 5.86 3.61
CA ARG A 216 -19.99 6.04 4.63
C ARG A 216 -19.87 5.07 5.81
N TRP A 217 -19.15 3.95 5.61
CA TRP A 217 -19.04 2.83 6.54
C TRP A 217 -17.67 2.74 7.25
N GLU A 218 -16.70 3.55 6.81
CA GLU A 218 -15.35 3.65 7.37
C GLU A 218 -15.07 5.13 7.52
N THR A 219 -14.53 5.54 8.66
CA THR A 219 -14.09 6.93 8.89
C THR A 219 -12.85 7.33 8.07
N ALA A 220 -12.46 6.50 7.08
CA ALA A 220 -11.23 6.64 6.34
C ALA A 220 -11.37 7.66 5.18
N PRO A 221 -10.40 8.58 5.02
CA PRO A 221 -10.39 9.53 3.93
C PRO A 221 -10.20 8.85 2.56
N PRO A 222 -10.49 9.57 1.45
CA PRO A 222 -10.11 9.11 0.12
C PRO A 222 -8.62 8.77 0.03
N LYS A 223 -8.32 7.66 -0.63
CA LYS A 223 -6.98 7.16 -0.92
C LYS A 223 -6.41 7.84 -2.17
N PHE A 224 -5.08 7.95 -2.26
CA PHE A 224 -4.36 8.58 -3.36
C PHE A 224 -2.88 8.16 -3.33
N SER A 225 -2.17 8.20 -4.46
CA SER A 225 -0.77 7.75 -4.57
C SER A 225 0.23 8.86 -4.88
N ALA A 226 -0.18 10.11 -5.01
CA ALA A 226 0.76 11.23 -5.12
C ALA A 226 0.25 12.48 -4.39
N TYR A 227 1.13 13.15 -3.67
CA TYR A 227 0.86 14.52 -3.25
C TYR A 227 0.94 15.44 -4.46
N THR A 228 0.37 16.65 -4.36
CA THR A 228 0.42 17.62 -5.47
C THR A 228 1.87 17.92 -5.90
N LEU A 229 2.83 17.85 -4.96
CA LEU A 229 4.26 18.02 -5.22
C LEU A 229 4.86 16.95 -6.15
N ASP A 230 4.25 15.77 -6.22
CA ASP A 230 4.78 14.60 -6.92
C ASP A 230 3.95 14.27 -8.18
N LEU A 231 2.96 15.10 -8.53
CA LEU A 231 2.03 14.82 -9.63
C LEU A 231 2.70 14.76 -11.00
N ASP A 232 3.69 15.62 -11.28
CA ASP A 232 4.39 15.58 -12.56
C ASP A 232 5.11 14.25 -12.78
N ASP A 233 5.71 13.71 -11.71
CA ASP A 233 6.38 12.42 -11.73
C ASP A 233 5.37 11.28 -11.96
N LEU A 234 4.21 11.34 -11.31
CA LEU A 234 3.09 10.41 -11.54
C LEU A 234 2.63 10.44 -13.01
N LEU A 235 2.42 11.63 -13.57
CA LEU A 235 1.93 11.81 -14.94
C LEU A 235 2.94 11.31 -15.97
N ASP A 236 4.23 11.61 -15.77
CA ASP A 236 5.33 11.13 -16.60
C ASP A 236 5.38 9.59 -16.60
N ALA A 237 5.44 8.97 -15.41
CA ALA A 237 5.49 7.52 -15.27
C ALA A 237 4.30 6.80 -15.95
N ARG A 238 3.13 7.44 -15.93
CA ARG A 238 1.89 6.92 -16.52
C ARG A 238 1.82 7.08 -18.03
N SER A 239 2.57 8.01 -18.62
CA SER A 239 2.44 8.39 -20.04
C SER A 239 2.73 7.25 -21.03
N GLY A 240 3.51 6.25 -20.61
CA GLY A 240 3.81 5.04 -21.40
C GLY A 240 2.67 4.02 -21.52
N PHE A 241 1.52 4.24 -20.86
CA PHE A 241 0.44 3.26 -20.75
C PHE A 241 -0.88 3.78 -21.34
N ALA A 242 -0.86 4.14 -22.63
CA ALA A 242 -2.00 4.76 -23.32
C ALA A 242 -3.28 3.90 -23.38
N ALA A 243 -3.18 2.59 -23.21
CA ALA A 243 -4.32 1.67 -23.22
C ALA A 243 -5.04 1.55 -21.86
N ILE A 244 -4.48 2.15 -20.80
CA ILE A 244 -5.03 2.10 -19.44
C ILE A 244 -5.54 3.49 -19.09
N ALA A 245 -6.75 3.58 -18.52
CA ALA A 245 -7.31 4.87 -18.14
C ALA A 245 -6.43 5.56 -17.07
N PRO A 246 -6.37 6.90 -17.02
CA PRO A 246 -5.49 7.62 -16.08
C PRO A 246 -5.69 7.26 -14.60
N TRP A 247 -6.92 6.93 -14.21
CA TRP A 247 -7.28 6.52 -12.85
C TRP A 247 -7.14 5.01 -12.59
N GLN A 248 -6.80 4.20 -13.60
CA GLN A 248 -6.67 2.75 -13.46
C GLN A 248 -5.23 2.35 -13.15
N GLN A 249 -5.09 1.32 -12.30
CA GLN A 249 -3.82 0.66 -12.03
C GLN A 249 -3.23 0.07 -13.31
N THR A 250 -1.89 0.05 -13.42
CA THR A 250 -1.25 -0.86 -14.40
C THR A 250 -1.54 -2.30 -14.10
N LEU A 251 -1.28 -3.15 -15.09
CA LEU A 251 -1.31 -4.58 -14.87
C LEU A 251 -0.30 -4.99 -13.79
N GLU A 252 0.94 -4.47 -13.80
CA GLU A 252 1.91 -4.76 -12.74
C GLU A 252 1.46 -4.28 -11.36
N CYS A 253 0.84 -3.10 -11.29
CA CYS A 253 0.28 -2.58 -10.04
C CYS A 253 -0.88 -3.45 -9.55
N SER A 254 -1.77 -3.88 -10.46
CA SER A 254 -2.89 -4.78 -10.14
C SER A 254 -2.38 -6.14 -9.63
N VAL A 255 -1.27 -6.65 -10.18
CA VAL A 255 -0.62 -7.88 -9.68
C VAL A 255 -0.08 -7.69 -8.27
N MET A 256 0.59 -6.57 -8.01
CA MET A 256 1.07 -6.23 -6.66
C MET A 256 -0.10 -6.11 -5.67
N ASP A 257 -1.18 -5.42 -6.04
CA ASP A 257 -2.35 -5.20 -5.17
C ASP A 257 -3.08 -6.52 -4.84
N VAL A 258 -3.28 -7.39 -5.84
CA VAL A 258 -3.86 -8.72 -5.62
C VAL A 258 -2.94 -9.59 -4.77
N ALA A 259 -1.62 -9.52 -4.98
CA ALA A 259 -0.66 -10.28 -4.17
C ALA A 259 -0.63 -9.80 -2.71
N ASP A 260 -0.75 -8.49 -2.49
CA ASP A 260 -0.91 -7.88 -1.17
C ASP A 260 -2.19 -8.38 -0.50
N ASP A 261 -3.34 -8.32 -1.19
CA ASP A 261 -4.62 -8.82 -0.69
C ASP A 261 -4.56 -10.33 -0.30
N ILE A 262 -3.89 -11.16 -1.10
CA ILE A 262 -3.66 -12.59 -0.82
C ILE A 262 -2.79 -12.75 0.43
N ALA A 263 -1.60 -12.13 0.44
CA ALA A 263 -0.65 -12.29 1.53
C ALA A 263 -1.25 -11.79 2.84
N TYR A 264 -1.89 -10.61 2.82
CA TYR A 264 -2.56 -9.99 3.95
C TYR A 264 -3.60 -10.91 4.59
N SER A 265 -4.47 -11.51 3.78
CA SER A 265 -5.53 -12.39 4.29
C SER A 265 -5.04 -13.64 5.02
N LEU A 266 -3.78 -14.05 4.84
CA LEU A 266 -3.23 -15.32 5.35
C LEU A 266 -2.16 -15.14 6.42
N HIS A 267 -1.27 -14.17 6.30
CA HIS A 267 -0.17 -14.03 7.28
C HIS A 267 -0.65 -13.47 8.62
N ASP A 268 -1.67 -12.61 8.63
CA ASP A 268 -2.30 -12.16 9.88
C ASP A 268 -2.87 -13.36 10.64
N LEU A 269 -3.51 -14.30 9.93
CA LEU A 269 -3.98 -15.55 10.53
C LEU A 269 -2.83 -16.39 11.08
N ASP A 270 -1.69 -16.41 10.40
CA ASP A 270 -0.49 -17.13 10.83
C ASP A 270 0.05 -16.57 12.15
N ASP A 271 0.19 -15.24 12.24
CA ASP A 271 0.60 -14.54 13.46
C ASP A 271 -0.33 -14.79 14.64
N PHE A 272 -1.64 -14.65 14.43
CA PHE A 272 -2.60 -14.75 15.52
C PHE A 272 -2.84 -16.17 16.00
N TYR A 273 -2.69 -17.15 15.12
CA TYR A 273 -2.67 -18.55 15.52
C TYR A 273 -1.44 -18.84 16.38
N ARG A 274 -0.24 -18.41 15.97
CA ARG A 274 1.01 -18.58 16.73
C ARG A 274 0.97 -17.86 18.08
N ALA A 275 0.36 -16.67 18.13
CA ALA A 275 0.18 -15.90 19.35
C ALA A 275 -0.93 -16.45 20.27
N GLY A 276 -1.71 -17.44 19.83
CA GLY A 276 -2.85 -17.98 20.58
C GLY A 276 -3.99 -16.97 20.79
N VAL A 277 -4.03 -15.89 20.00
CA VAL A 277 -5.04 -14.84 20.12
C VAL A 277 -6.36 -15.27 19.47
N LEU A 278 -6.28 -16.05 18.40
CA LEU A 278 -7.45 -16.50 17.64
C LEU A 278 -8.09 -17.74 18.29
N GLN A 279 -9.18 -17.54 19.02
CA GLN A 279 -9.85 -18.59 19.78
C GLN A 279 -10.87 -19.35 18.93
N GLN A 280 -10.64 -20.65 18.70
CA GLN A 280 -11.49 -21.50 17.86
C GLN A 280 -12.99 -21.39 18.20
N ALA A 281 -13.34 -21.46 19.49
CA ALA A 281 -14.74 -21.47 19.92
C ALA A 281 -15.49 -20.19 19.53
N ALA A 282 -14.85 -19.02 19.65
CA ALA A 282 -15.47 -17.74 19.30
C ALA A 282 -15.74 -17.66 17.79
N VAL A 283 -14.77 -18.06 16.97
CA VAL A 283 -14.92 -18.09 15.51
C VAL A 283 -15.97 -19.12 15.09
N ALA A 284 -15.94 -20.32 15.67
CA ALA A 284 -16.89 -21.40 15.37
C ALA A 284 -18.34 -21.02 15.67
N VAL A 285 -18.59 -20.36 16.79
CA VAL A 285 -19.94 -19.94 17.19
C VAL A 285 -20.51 -18.92 16.19
N GLU A 286 -19.70 -17.96 15.75
CA GLU A 286 -20.11 -16.96 14.74
C GLU A 286 -20.43 -17.62 13.39
N PHE A 287 -19.52 -18.44 12.87
CA PHE A 287 -19.68 -19.11 11.57
C PHE A 287 -20.88 -20.07 11.57
N ARG A 288 -21.02 -20.90 12.61
CA ARG A 288 -22.14 -21.85 12.73
C ARG A 288 -23.48 -21.15 12.91
N ALA A 289 -23.53 -20.02 13.62
CA ALA A 289 -24.75 -19.23 13.75
C ALA A 289 -25.17 -18.65 12.39
N PHE A 290 -24.25 -18.01 11.68
CA PHE A 290 -24.52 -17.48 10.34
C PHE A 290 -25.02 -18.57 9.38
N LEU A 291 -24.30 -19.71 9.28
CA LEU A 291 -24.65 -20.77 8.34
C LEU A 291 -26.02 -21.41 8.61
N ARG A 292 -26.45 -21.48 9.88
CA ARG A 292 -27.76 -22.02 10.29
C ARG A 292 -28.90 -21.01 10.16
N GLU A 293 -28.64 -19.75 10.47
CA GLU A 293 -29.67 -18.71 10.62
C GLU A 293 -29.62 -17.64 9.53
N GLN A 294 -28.89 -17.85 8.43
CA GLN A 294 -28.67 -16.85 7.37
C GLN A 294 -29.95 -16.14 6.93
N ASN A 295 -31.02 -16.88 6.64
CA ASN A 295 -32.29 -16.29 6.19
C ASN A 295 -32.96 -15.43 7.28
N ALA A 296 -32.85 -15.84 8.55
CA ALA A 296 -33.39 -15.08 9.66
C ALA A 296 -32.58 -13.80 9.88
N LEU A 297 -31.24 -13.88 9.83
CA LEU A 297 -30.34 -12.73 9.94
C LEU A 297 -30.53 -11.74 8.78
N ALA A 298 -30.70 -12.24 7.56
CA ALA A 298 -30.95 -11.42 6.37
C ALA A 298 -32.28 -10.66 6.43
N ALA A 299 -33.28 -11.19 7.15
CA ALA A 299 -34.58 -10.55 7.31
C ALA A 299 -34.61 -9.41 8.37
N LEU A 300 -33.62 -9.34 9.26
CA LEU A 300 -33.54 -8.31 10.31
C LEU A 300 -33.19 -6.95 9.71
N ASP A 301 -33.71 -5.88 10.32
CA ASP A 301 -33.21 -4.53 10.03
C ASP A 301 -31.78 -4.32 10.58
N ALA A 302 -31.20 -3.14 10.36
CA ALA A 302 -29.83 -2.87 10.79
C ALA A 302 -29.68 -2.84 12.32
N GLU A 303 -30.63 -2.26 13.06
CA GLU A 303 -30.56 -2.10 14.51
C GLU A 303 -30.75 -3.45 15.21
N GLU A 304 -31.73 -4.23 14.74
CA GLU A 304 -31.99 -5.59 15.21
C GLU A 304 -30.80 -6.52 14.92
N LEU A 305 -30.18 -6.40 13.74
CA LEU A 305 -29.02 -7.21 13.38
C LEU A 305 -27.83 -6.92 14.30
N TRP A 306 -27.57 -5.64 14.62
CA TRP A 306 -26.50 -5.25 15.54
C TRP A 306 -26.70 -5.82 16.96
N ALA A 307 -27.95 -5.95 17.41
CA ALA A 307 -28.28 -6.53 18.71
C ALA A 307 -28.21 -8.07 18.72
N ARG A 308 -28.17 -8.73 17.56
CA ARG A 308 -28.19 -10.18 17.43
C ARG A 308 -26.78 -10.75 17.54
N ALA A 309 -26.49 -11.58 18.52
CA ALA A 309 -25.26 -12.39 18.53
C ALA A 309 -25.60 -13.86 18.80
N PRO A 310 -24.94 -14.83 18.13
CA PRO A 310 -23.86 -14.72 17.14
C PRO A 310 -24.37 -14.68 15.68
N GLY A 311 -23.46 -14.56 14.71
CA GLY A 311 -23.71 -14.70 13.27
C GLY A 311 -23.95 -13.37 12.53
N HIS A 312 -24.32 -12.31 13.26
CA HIS A 312 -24.59 -11.01 12.68
C HIS A 312 -23.38 -10.37 12.01
N SER A 313 -22.16 -10.62 12.48
CA SER A 313 -20.97 -9.94 11.96
C SER A 313 -20.65 -10.43 10.55
N LEU A 314 -20.90 -11.71 10.25
CA LEU A 314 -20.82 -12.26 8.88
C LEU A 314 -21.95 -11.74 7.99
N GLU A 315 -23.18 -11.60 8.50
CA GLU A 315 -24.26 -10.99 7.73
C GLU A 315 -23.99 -9.52 7.42
N MET A 316 -23.43 -8.78 8.37
CA MET A 316 -22.98 -7.41 8.14
C MET A 316 -21.88 -7.32 7.08
N LEU A 317 -20.92 -8.26 7.09
CA LEU A 317 -19.91 -8.37 6.05
C LEU A 317 -20.59 -8.58 4.69
N ARG A 318 -21.49 -9.55 4.57
CA ARG A 318 -22.25 -9.83 3.34
C ARG A 318 -22.95 -8.58 2.81
N ARG A 319 -23.73 -7.90 3.67
CA ARG A 319 -24.43 -6.64 3.31
C ARG A 319 -23.46 -5.57 2.84
N ARG A 320 -22.29 -5.45 3.48
CA ARG A 320 -21.25 -4.50 3.09
C ARG A 320 -20.66 -4.82 1.71
N LEU A 321 -20.38 -6.10 1.43
CA LEU A 321 -19.85 -6.53 0.12
C LEU A 321 -20.87 -6.23 -0.98
N VAL A 322 -22.14 -6.58 -0.78
CA VAL A 322 -23.22 -6.29 -1.75
C VAL A 322 -23.40 -4.78 -1.96
N ALA A 323 -23.36 -3.98 -0.90
CA ALA A 323 -23.55 -2.54 -0.99
C ALA A 323 -22.37 -1.81 -1.66
N ARG A 324 -21.14 -2.33 -1.54
CA ARG A 324 -19.95 -1.68 -2.08
C ARG A 324 -19.53 -2.19 -3.45
N ASP A 325 -19.61 -3.49 -3.64
CA ASP A 325 -19.04 -4.18 -4.80
C ASP A 325 -20.10 -5.13 -5.41
N PRO A 326 -21.30 -4.61 -5.77
CA PRO A 326 -22.41 -5.43 -6.30
C PRO A 326 -22.05 -6.15 -7.60
N TRP A 327 -21.04 -5.67 -8.32
CA TRP A 327 -20.55 -6.25 -9.56
C TRP A 327 -19.90 -7.63 -9.40
N ILE A 328 -19.38 -7.95 -8.20
CA ILE A 328 -18.73 -9.23 -7.88
C ILE A 328 -19.40 -9.98 -6.72
N ALA A 329 -20.09 -9.27 -5.83
CA ALA A 329 -20.76 -9.85 -4.68
C ALA A 329 -21.83 -10.88 -5.10
N SER A 330 -21.78 -12.06 -4.48
CA SER A 330 -22.72 -13.17 -4.72
C SER A 330 -23.01 -13.90 -3.43
N ASP A 331 -24.30 -14.04 -3.09
CA ASP A 331 -24.72 -14.75 -1.89
C ASP A 331 -24.32 -16.23 -1.90
N GLU A 332 -24.33 -16.86 -3.08
CA GLU A 332 -23.89 -18.24 -3.26
C GLU A 332 -22.39 -18.38 -2.98
N HIS A 333 -21.56 -17.56 -3.62
CA HIS A 333 -20.11 -17.59 -3.43
C HIS A 333 -19.72 -17.18 -2.01
N PHE A 334 -20.39 -16.19 -1.43
CA PHE A 334 -20.16 -15.78 -0.04
C PHE A 334 -20.45 -16.92 0.93
N ARG A 335 -21.61 -17.57 0.80
CA ARG A 335 -21.96 -18.70 1.67
C ARG A 335 -20.97 -19.85 1.51
N ALA A 336 -20.64 -20.23 0.27
CA ALA A 336 -19.67 -21.29 0.00
C ALA A 336 -18.28 -20.97 0.58
N SER A 337 -17.88 -19.69 0.56
CA SER A 337 -16.64 -19.23 1.18
C SER A 337 -16.68 -19.36 2.71
N VAL A 338 -17.77 -18.95 3.35
CA VAL A 338 -17.96 -19.13 4.81
C VAL A 338 -17.90 -20.61 5.19
N GLU A 339 -18.52 -21.50 4.41
CA GLU A 339 -18.45 -22.95 4.63
C GLU A 339 -17.01 -23.47 4.50
N ARG A 340 -16.28 -23.04 3.46
CA ARG A 340 -14.88 -23.46 3.24
C ARG A 340 -13.94 -22.97 4.34
N VAL A 341 -14.02 -21.68 4.70
CA VAL A 341 -13.20 -21.12 5.79
C VAL A 341 -13.57 -21.77 7.12
N SER A 342 -14.86 -22.06 7.38
CA SER A 342 -15.26 -22.85 8.56
C SER A 342 -14.57 -24.21 8.59
N ALA A 343 -14.60 -24.95 7.49
CA ALA A 343 -14.01 -26.30 7.42
C ALA A 343 -12.48 -26.28 7.56
N GLU A 344 -11.80 -25.42 6.82
CA GLU A 344 -10.33 -25.44 6.74
C GLU A 344 -9.64 -24.67 7.88
N LEU A 345 -10.16 -23.50 8.24
CA LEU A 345 -9.59 -22.68 9.32
C LEU A 345 -10.13 -23.12 10.68
N VAL A 346 -11.45 -23.16 10.85
CA VAL A 346 -12.05 -23.35 12.19
C VAL A 346 -12.00 -24.80 12.63
N GLU A 347 -12.42 -25.72 11.77
CA GLU A 347 -12.44 -27.16 12.07
C GLU A 347 -11.11 -27.86 11.74
N GLY A 348 -10.28 -27.24 10.89
CA GLY A 348 -8.92 -27.66 10.58
C GLY A 348 -7.88 -26.99 11.47
N LEU A 349 -7.31 -25.87 11.03
CA LEU A 349 -6.15 -25.24 11.66
C LEU A 349 -6.37 -24.92 13.15
N LEU A 350 -7.47 -24.23 13.49
CA LEU A 350 -7.77 -23.79 14.85
C LEU A 350 -8.19 -24.92 15.80
N ALA A 351 -8.50 -26.12 15.29
CA ALA A 351 -8.76 -27.29 16.13
C ALA A 351 -7.50 -27.82 16.81
N LEU A 352 -6.32 -27.41 16.34
CA LEU A 352 -5.02 -27.72 16.93
C LEU A 352 -4.51 -26.47 17.65
N PRO A 353 -4.46 -26.43 18.99
CA PRO A 353 -3.81 -25.32 19.69
C PRO A 353 -2.33 -25.24 19.30
N PHE A 354 -1.84 -24.05 18.96
CA PHE A 354 -0.43 -23.87 18.64
C PHE A 354 0.44 -24.14 19.89
N ASP A 355 1.33 -25.11 19.80
CA ASP A 355 2.25 -25.53 20.87
C ASP A 355 3.73 -25.44 20.45
N GLY A 356 4.01 -24.85 19.27
CA GLY A 356 5.35 -24.77 18.70
C GLY A 356 5.93 -26.11 18.24
N SER A 357 5.16 -27.19 18.27
CA SER A 357 5.62 -28.49 17.79
C SER A 357 5.75 -28.52 16.27
N THR A 358 6.61 -29.41 15.75
CA THR A 358 6.70 -29.66 14.30
C THR A 358 5.35 -29.99 13.67
N ARG A 359 4.40 -30.56 14.43
CA ARG A 359 3.05 -30.86 13.95
C ARG A 359 2.26 -29.57 13.70
N THR A 360 2.25 -28.64 14.65
CA THR A 360 1.50 -27.37 14.49
C THR A 360 2.18 -26.46 13.48
N GLU A 361 3.51 -26.46 13.40
CA GLU A 361 4.30 -25.77 12.37
C GLU A 361 3.96 -26.26 10.96
N ARG A 362 3.91 -27.59 10.76
CA ARG A 362 3.53 -28.14 9.45
C ARG A 362 2.07 -27.88 9.11
N ALA A 363 1.17 -27.85 10.10
CA ALA A 363 -0.26 -27.59 9.86
C ALA A 363 -0.48 -26.17 9.34
N ILE A 364 0.17 -25.17 9.93
CA ILE A 364 0.07 -23.78 9.48
C ILE A 364 0.72 -23.56 8.12
N GLU A 365 1.90 -24.13 7.88
CA GLU A 365 2.58 -24.03 6.59
C GLU A 365 1.75 -24.66 5.46
N ALA A 366 1.15 -25.82 5.71
CA ALA A 366 0.26 -26.49 4.76
C ALA A 366 -1.01 -25.67 4.49
N PHE A 367 -1.62 -25.10 5.54
CA PHE A 367 -2.79 -24.23 5.41
C PHE A 367 -2.47 -23.00 4.54
N VAL A 368 -1.44 -22.23 4.89
CA VAL A 368 -1.05 -21.02 4.16
C VAL A 368 -0.70 -21.35 2.70
N SER A 369 0.10 -22.39 2.47
CA SER A 369 0.50 -22.79 1.11
C SER A 369 -0.68 -23.24 0.24
N SER A 370 -1.63 -23.97 0.82
CA SER A 370 -2.85 -24.40 0.13
C SER A 370 -3.69 -23.20 -0.31
N TRP A 371 -3.91 -22.25 0.60
CA TRP A 371 -4.70 -21.05 0.33
C TRP A 371 -4.02 -20.10 -0.66
N ILE A 372 -2.70 -19.85 -0.53
CA ILE A 372 -1.94 -19.07 -1.52
C ILE A 372 -2.09 -19.71 -2.90
N GLY A 373 -1.87 -21.02 -3.01
CA GLY A 373 -1.99 -21.72 -4.29
C GLY A 373 -3.41 -21.67 -4.87
N ARG A 374 -4.45 -21.76 -4.02
CA ARG A 374 -5.85 -21.62 -4.43
C ARG A 374 -6.11 -20.22 -5.01
N LEU A 375 -5.72 -19.17 -4.29
CA LEU A 375 -5.96 -17.79 -4.70
C LEU A 375 -5.14 -17.41 -5.94
N GLN A 376 -3.88 -17.83 -6.04
CA GLN A 376 -3.06 -17.63 -7.23
C GLN A 376 -3.65 -18.27 -8.48
N ARG A 377 -4.23 -19.47 -8.37
CA ARG A 377 -4.90 -20.13 -9.52
C ARG A 377 -6.19 -19.44 -9.96
N SER A 378 -6.74 -18.55 -9.15
CA SER A 378 -7.99 -17.85 -9.42
C SER A 378 -7.80 -16.47 -10.07
N VAL A 379 -6.56 -16.06 -10.33
CA VAL A 379 -6.28 -14.78 -10.99
C VAL A 379 -6.72 -14.81 -12.44
N LEU A 380 -7.30 -13.71 -12.91
CA LEU A 380 -7.67 -13.50 -14.30
C LEU A 380 -7.35 -12.07 -14.75
N VAL A 381 -6.96 -11.93 -16.02
CA VAL A 381 -6.73 -10.64 -16.66
C VAL A 381 -8.00 -10.19 -17.37
N LEU A 382 -8.44 -8.96 -17.09
CA LEU A 382 -9.64 -8.35 -17.63
C LEU A 382 -9.25 -7.25 -18.62
N ALA A 383 -9.77 -7.34 -19.84
CA ALA A 383 -9.59 -6.27 -20.83
C ALA A 383 -10.30 -4.98 -20.42
N GLU A 384 -11.52 -5.13 -19.90
CA GLU A 384 -12.38 -4.03 -19.45
C GLU A 384 -12.86 -4.35 -18.04
N PRO A 385 -12.06 -4.03 -17.00
CA PRO A 385 -12.46 -4.27 -15.63
C PRO A 385 -13.58 -3.31 -15.19
N ASN A 386 -14.31 -3.69 -14.14
CA ASN A 386 -15.18 -2.76 -13.45
C ASN A 386 -14.36 -1.56 -12.92
N VAL A 387 -14.97 -0.38 -12.82
CA VAL A 387 -14.33 0.85 -12.30
C VAL A 387 -13.67 0.67 -10.92
N ARG A 388 -14.14 -0.30 -10.13
CA ARG A 388 -13.63 -0.62 -8.79
C ARG A 388 -12.53 -1.68 -8.75
N SER A 389 -12.11 -2.18 -9.91
CA SER A 389 -11.11 -3.24 -10.07
C SER A 389 -9.97 -2.78 -10.98
N GLY A 390 -8.78 -3.35 -10.76
CA GLY A 390 -7.69 -3.31 -11.74
C GLY A 390 -7.89 -4.31 -12.87
N HIS A 391 -6.94 -4.33 -13.81
CA HIS A 391 -6.93 -5.28 -14.93
C HIS A 391 -6.59 -6.71 -14.50
N LEU A 392 -6.05 -6.90 -13.29
CA LEU A 392 -5.99 -8.21 -12.64
C LEU A 392 -7.06 -8.28 -11.56
N SER A 393 -7.85 -9.35 -11.57
CA SER A 393 -8.82 -9.66 -10.53
C SER A 393 -8.67 -11.11 -10.06
N LEU A 394 -9.35 -11.46 -8.97
CA LEU A 394 -9.65 -12.83 -8.59
C LEU A 394 -11.01 -13.24 -9.17
N LEU A 395 -11.21 -14.55 -9.38
CA LEU A 395 -12.53 -15.11 -9.64
C LEU A 395 -13.48 -14.79 -8.47
N PRO A 396 -14.80 -14.68 -8.72
CA PRO A 396 -15.76 -14.30 -7.68
C PRO A 396 -15.69 -15.16 -6.41
N ASP A 397 -15.53 -16.48 -6.53
CA ASP A 397 -15.44 -17.37 -5.36
C ASP A 397 -14.18 -17.09 -4.51
N ALA A 398 -13.03 -16.87 -5.14
CA ALA A 398 -11.78 -16.53 -4.48
C ALA A 398 -11.76 -15.09 -3.91
N TRP A 399 -12.47 -14.16 -4.54
CA TRP A 399 -12.65 -12.81 -4.00
C TRP A 399 -13.42 -12.85 -2.67
N HIS A 400 -14.47 -13.67 -2.58
CA HIS A 400 -15.19 -13.89 -1.31
C HIS A 400 -14.31 -14.60 -0.27
N ASP A 401 -13.46 -15.54 -0.69
CA ASP A 401 -12.47 -16.17 0.20
C ASP A 401 -11.57 -15.15 0.88
N VAL A 402 -10.99 -14.23 0.12
CA VAL A 402 -10.17 -13.14 0.68
C VAL A 402 -11.00 -12.29 1.65
N ALA A 403 -12.26 -11.95 1.32
CA ALA A 403 -13.11 -11.15 2.19
C ALA A 403 -13.45 -11.86 3.52
N VAL A 404 -13.75 -13.16 3.49
CA VAL A 404 -14.07 -13.96 4.70
C VAL A 404 -12.81 -14.20 5.54
N LEU A 405 -11.65 -14.46 4.94
CA LEU A 405 -10.38 -14.57 5.65
C LEU A 405 -10.00 -13.23 6.33
N LYS A 406 -10.15 -12.11 5.61
CA LYS A 406 -9.95 -10.75 6.16
C LYS A 406 -10.90 -10.45 7.33
N PHE A 407 -12.13 -10.92 7.22
CA PHE A 407 -13.11 -10.76 8.30
C PHE A 407 -12.65 -11.42 9.62
N VAL A 408 -12.04 -12.60 9.56
CA VAL A 408 -11.63 -13.31 10.77
C VAL A 408 -10.61 -12.49 11.57
N HIS A 409 -9.57 -11.95 10.93
CA HIS A 409 -8.58 -11.14 11.66
C HIS A 409 -9.19 -9.83 12.17
N THR A 410 -10.03 -9.16 11.36
CA THR A 410 -10.60 -7.87 11.71
C THR A 410 -11.50 -8.02 12.94
N ARG A 411 -12.45 -8.94 12.86
CA ARG A 411 -13.51 -9.09 13.87
C ARG A 411 -13.03 -9.71 15.17
N PHE A 412 -12.14 -10.69 15.11
CA PHE A 412 -11.71 -11.46 16.28
C PHE A 412 -10.39 -10.97 16.88
N VAL A 413 -9.69 -10.05 16.20
CA VAL A 413 -8.43 -9.51 16.71
C VAL A 413 -8.43 -7.99 16.77
N ILE A 414 -8.60 -7.29 15.66
CA ILE A 414 -8.48 -5.83 15.60
C ILE A 414 -9.58 -5.15 16.43
N ASP A 415 -10.82 -5.61 16.33
CA ASP A 415 -11.98 -5.01 17.01
C ASP A 415 -12.05 -5.31 18.52
N ARG A 416 -11.01 -5.92 19.11
CA ARG A 416 -10.99 -6.24 20.54
C ARG A 416 -10.78 -4.96 21.38
N PRO A 417 -11.58 -4.72 22.44
CA PRO A 417 -11.46 -3.53 23.29
C PRO A 417 -10.06 -3.29 23.88
N ASP A 418 -9.32 -4.36 24.17
CA ASP A 418 -7.97 -4.30 24.75
C ASP A 418 -7.00 -3.50 23.86
N PHE A 419 -7.22 -3.44 22.55
CA PHE A 419 -6.39 -2.69 21.61
C PHE A 419 -6.63 -1.19 21.63
N ALA A 420 -7.83 -0.73 22.02
CA ALA A 420 -8.22 0.68 21.91
C ALA A 420 -7.37 1.59 22.81
N THR A 421 -6.98 1.12 24.00
CA THR A 421 -6.13 1.89 24.93
C THR A 421 -4.73 2.12 24.35
N TYR A 422 -4.16 1.09 23.73
CA TYR A 422 -2.83 1.17 23.12
C TYR A 422 -2.85 2.08 21.88
N GLN A 423 -3.87 1.96 21.03
CA GLN A 423 -4.08 2.86 19.89
C GLN A 423 -4.22 4.32 20.32
N ARG A 424 -4.87 4.58 21.47
CA ARG A 424 -4.98 5.94 22.00
C ARG A 424 -3.61 6.51 22.38
N GLY A 425 -2.76 5.72 23.05
CA GLY A 425 -1.40 6.12 23.40
C GLY A 425 -0.52 6.41 22.19
N GLN A 426 -0.53 5.54 21.18
CA GLN A 426 0.21 5.73 19.92
C GLN A 426 -0.22 6.99 19.16
N SER A 427 -1.52 7.30 19.13
CA SER A 427 -2.01 8.54 18.53
C SER A 427 -1.47 9.79 19.24
N GLN A 428 -1.34 9.75 20.57
CA GLN A 428 -0.78 10.86 21.36
C GLN A 428 0.72 11.05 21.12
N VAL A 429 1.45 9.98 20.82
CA VAL A 429 2.87 10.05 20.43
C VAL A 429 3.01 10.88 19.15
N LEU A 430 2.22 10.59 18.11
CA LEU A 430 2.26 11.33 16.85
C LEU A 430 1.82 12.79 17.01
N GLU A 431 0.76 13.05 17.79
CA GLU A 431 0.32 14.42 18.08
C GLU A 431 1.43 15.22 18.78
N THR A 432 2.14 14.59 19.72
CA THR A 432 3.28 15.21 20.40
C THR A 432 4.40 15.53 19.43
N LEU A 433 4.80 14.57 18.58
CA LEU A 433 5.87 14.78 17.59
C LEU A 433 5.53 15.96 16.67
N VAL A 434 4.38 15.92 16.01
CA VAL A 434 3.99 16.96 15.05
C VAL A 434 3.91 18.33 15.72
N THR A 435 3.25 18.41 16.87
CA THR A 435 3.05 19.70 17.57
C THR A 435 4.35 20.31 18.06
N HIS A 436 5.22 19.50 18.70
CA HIS A 436 6.46 20.01 19.27
C HIS A 436 7.51 20.31 18.20
N LEU A 437 7.59 19.51 17.12
CA LEU A 437 8.49 19.80 16.01
C LEU A 437 8.08 21.08 15.27
N ASP A 438 6.80 21.27 14.94
CA ASP A 438 6.35 22.50 14.28
C ASP A 438 6.56 23.73 15.16
N ALA A 439 6.30 23.62 16.47
CA ALA A 439 6.56 24.71 17.42
C ALA A 439 8.05 25.03 17.54
N TRP A 440 8.93 24.02 17.57
CA TRP A 440 10.38 24.22 17.62
C TRP A 440 10.89 24.93 16.36
N LEU A 441 10.46 24.48 15.18
CA LEU A 441 10.82 25.09 13.90
C LEU A 441 10.29 26.52 13.73
N ALA A 442 9.20 26.86 14.43
CA ALA A 442 8.67 28.21 14.45
C ALA A 442 9.43 29.15 15.39
N ASP A 443 10.30 28.66 16.27
CA ASP A 443 11.11 29.48 17.18
C ASP A 443 12.29 30.13 16.45
N PRO A 444 12.35 31.47 16.31
CA PRO A 444 13.44 32.15 15.63
C PRO A 444 14.81 31.98 16.31
N ARG A 445 14.86 31.58 17.57
CA ARG A 445 16.10 31.44 18.34
C ARG A 445 16.70 30.05 18.25
N ASP A 446 15.88 29.03 18.03
CA ASP A 446 16.30 27.63 18.16
C ASP A 446 15.88 26.74 16.99
N GLY A 447 15.00 27.19 16.09
CA GLY A 447 14.51 26.39 14.97
C GLY A 447 15.61 25.90 14.04
N SER A 448 16.70 26.67 13.88
CA SER A 448 17.88 26.25 13.09
C SER A 448 18.72 25.14 13.73
N ARG A 449 18.40 24.74 14.96
CA ARG A 449 19.08 23.67 15.71
C ARG A 449 18.27 22.36 15.70
N ALA A 450 17.17 22.33 14.96
CA ALA A 450 16.43 21.11 14.67
C ALA A 450 17.33 20.05 13.98
N PRO A 451 16.98 18.76 14.02
CA PRO A 451 17.77 17.71 13.37
C PRO A 451 18.01 18.01 11.89
N GLN A 452 19.25 17.84 11.40
CA GLN A 452 19.62 18.19 10.02
C GLN A 452 18.69 17.54 8.99
N LYS A 453 18.41 16.24 9.12
CA LYS A 453 17.47 15.52 8.24
C LYS A 453 16.08 16.18 8.18
N LEU A 454 15.58 16.73 9.28
CA LEU A 454 14.30 17.45 9.29
C LEU A 454 14.40 18.77 8.52
N LEU A 455 15.50 19.50 8.68
CA LEU A 455 15.75 20.74 7.93
C LEU A 455 15.85 20.47 6.43
N ASP A 456 16.59 19.42 6.03
CA ASP A 456 16.75 19.03 4.61
C ASP A 456 15.38 18.67 3.99
N LEU A 457 14.53 17.92 4.70
CA LEU A 457 13.18 17.58 4.23
C LEU A 457 12.25 18.79 4.12
N ILE A 458 12.42 19.79 5.00
CA ILE A 458 11.67 21.05 4.92
C ILE A 458 12.12 21.87 3.72
N GLU A 459 13.43 21.96 3.47
CA GLU A 459 13.98 22.64 2.30
C GLU A 459 13.49 21.98 1.01
N LEU A 460 13.63 20.65 0.90
CA LEU A 460 13.14 19.88 -0.24
C LEU A 460 11.65 20.10 -0.52
N ALA A 461 10.80 20.03 0.51
CA ALA A 461 9.36 20.27 0.36
C ALA A 461 9.04 21.73 0.00
N THR A 462 9.77 22.69 0.58
CA THR A 462 9.61 24.12 0.30
C THR A 462 9.97 24.44 -1.16
N ASP A 463 11.08 23.91 -1.64
CA ASP A 463 11.51 24.04 -3.03
C ASP A 463 10.51 23.36 -3.98
N GLY A 464 9.95 22.21 -3.59
CA GLY A 464 8.82 21.59 -4.29
C GLY A 464 7.64 22.55 -4.47
N TYR A 465 7.20 23.25 -3.42
CA TYR A 465 6.12 24.23 -3.53
C TYR A 465 6.50 25.45 -4.38
N PHE A 466 7.76 25.88 -4.37
CA PHE A 466 8.22 26.97 -5.23
C PHE A 466 8.31 26.57 -6.71
N ARG A 467 8.72 25.32 -7.01
CA ARG A 467 8.64 24.73 -8.35
C ARG A 467 7.18 24.65 -8.81
N LEU A 468 6.30 24.11 -7.97
CA LEU A 468 4.87 24.02 -8.24
C LEU A 468 4.25 25.39 -8.55
N ARG A 469 4.66 26.46 -7.85
CA ARG A 469 4.22 27.84 -8.15
C ARG A 469 4.66 28.31 -9.53
N ALA A 470 5.85 27.92 -9.99
CA ALA A 470 6.38 28.32 -11.28
C ALA A 470 5.70 27.56 -12.43
N ASP A 471 5.55 26.24 -12.27
CA ASP A 471 5.19 25.34 -13.37
C ASP A 471 3.68 25.07 -13.42
N HIS A 472 3.04 24.92 -12.25
CA HIS A 472 1.62 24.56 -12.10
C HIS A 472 0.91 25.41 -11.02
N PRO A 473 0.82 26.73 -11.17
CA PRO A 473 0.24 27.61 -10.15
C PRO A 473 -1.22 27.25 -9.81
N ASP A 474 -1.98 26.70 -10.76
CA ASP A 474 -3.38 26.32 -10.57
C ASP A 474 -3.56 25.08 -9.66
N TRP A 475 -2.48 24.35 -9.37
CA TRP A 475 -2.52 23.19 -8.46
C TRP A 475 -2.30 23.59 -7.00
N LEU A 476 -1.88 24.83 -6.73
CA LEU A 476 -1.66 25.30 -5.37
C LEU A 476 -2.97 25.47 -4.60
N PRO A 477 -2.95 25.26 -3.27
CA PRO A 477 -4.12 25.52 -2.42
C PRO A 477 -4.67 26.94 -2.62
N VAL A 478 -5.99 27.08 -2.62
CA VAL A 478 -6.65 28.37 -2.80
C VAL A 478 -6.71 29.20 -1.51
N ASP A 479 -6.59 30.52 -1.65
CA ASP A 479 -6.82 31.50 -0.58
C ASP A 479 -8.31 31.64 -0.23
N GLU A 480 -8.64 32.44 0.79
CA GLU A 480 -10.03 32.72 1.20
C GLU A 480 -10.89 33.34 0.08
N ARG A 481 -10.27 33.84 -1.00
CA ARG A 481 -10.93 34.43 -2.17
C ARG A 481 -11.01 33.45 -3.33
N GLY A 482 -10.63 32.18 -3.13
CA GLY A 482 -10.68 31.13 -4.13
C GLY A 482 -9.57 31.20 -5.19
N ARG A 483 -8.48 31.95 -4.94
CA ARG A 483 -7.35 32.07 -5.89
C ARG A 483 -6.17 31.23 -5.42
N PRO A 484 -5.42 30.56 -6.31
CA PRO A 484 -4.24 29.80 -5.89
C PRO A 484 -3.25 30.66 -5.11
N THR A 485 -2.72 30.11 -4.00
CA THR A 485 -1.80 30.84 -3.14
C THR A 485 -0.47 31.09 -3.85
N SER A 486 -0.03 32.34 -3.92
CA SER A 486 1.28 32.71 -4.48
C SER A 486 2.21 33.35 -3.45
N ASP A 487 1.73 33.55 -2.22
CA ASP A 487 2.48 34.15 -1.12
C ASP A 487 3.65 33.24 -0.68
N PRO A 488 4.91 33.69 -0.82
CA PRO A 488 6.08 32.93 -0.38
C PRO A 488 6.00 32.48 1.08
N ALA A 489 5.40 33.28 1.97
CA ALA A 489 5.30 32.93 3.38
C ALA A 489 4.31 31.77 3.60
N VAL A 490 3.25 31.66 2.78
CA VAL A 490 2.34 30.52 2.80
C VAL A 490 3.07 29.27 2.29
N LEU A 491 3.80 29.37 1.18
CA LEU A 491 4.53 28.23 0.61
C LEU A 491 5.60 27.69 1.57
N GLN A 492 6.34 28.58 2.25
CA GLN A 492 7.29 28.17 3.30
C GLN A 492 6.60 27.46 4.47
N ARG A 493 5.40 27.89 4.88
CA ARG A 493 4.64 27.17 5.92
C ARG A 493 4.18 25.79 5.46
N LEU A 494 3.71 25.67 4.21
CA LEU A 494 3.32 24.38 3.64
C LEU A 494 4.52 23.45 3.51
N GLY A 495 5.68 23.96 3.05
CA GLY A 495 6.94 23.22 2.98
C GLY A 495 7.40 22.74 4.36
N ARG A 496 7.35 23.61 5.38
CA ARG A 496 7.61 23.24 6.77
C ARG A 496 6.69 22.12 7.26
N GLY A 497 5.38 22.27 7.03
CA GLY A 497 4.39 21.27 7.42
C GLY A 497 4.66 19.91 6.74
N ARG A 498 4.89 19.91 5.43
CA ARG A 498 5.18 18.68 4.68
C ARG A 498 6.48 18.03 5.13
N GLY A 499 7.55 18.82 5.34
CA GLY A 499 8.83 18.31 5.85
C GLY A 499 8.72 17.68 7.25
N VAL A 500 7.89 18.24 8.14
CA VAL A 500 7.58 17.62 9.45
C VAL A 500 6.87 16.28 9.27
N VAL A 501 5.86 16.20 8.40
CA VAL A 501 5.13 14.97 8.13
C VAL A 501 6.05 13.91 7.51
N ASP A 502 6.85 14.29 6.52
CA ASP A 502 7.85 13.43 5.88
C ASP A 502 8.82 12.88 6.92
N TYR A 503 9.36 13.73 7.79
CA TYR A 503 10.29 13.33 8.85
C TYR A 503 9.68 12.32 9.82
N VAL A 504 8.48 12.60 10.33
CA VAL A 504 7.78 11.71 11.27
C VAL A 504 7.45 10.37 10.60
N ALA A 505 7.05 10.38 9.34
CA ALA A 505 6.79 9.17 8.57
C ALA A 505 8.05 8.31 8.36
N THR A 506 9.26 8.89 8.45
CA THR A 506 10.54 8.13 8.35
C THR A 506 10.93 7.39 9.63
N LEU A 507 10.25 7.60 10.75
CA LEU A 507 10.62 6.99 12.02
C LEU A 507 10.14 5.53 12.10
N THR A 508 10.81 4.73 12.93
CA THR A 508 10.26 3.46 13.44
C THR A 508 9.34 3.72 14.63
N ASP A 509 8.60 2.69 15.07
CA ASP A 509 7.72 2.80 16.24
C ASP A 509 8.51 3.20 17.50
N GLU A 510 9.66 2.57 17.72
CA GLU A 510 10.54 2.84 18.86
C GLU A 510 11.15 4.25 18.77
N GLN A 511 11.62 4.66 17.60
CA GLN A 511 12.16 6.01 17.39
C GLN A 511 11.10 7.09 17.64
N ALA A 512 9.87 6.87 17.19
CA ALA A 512 8.75 7.78 17.40
C ALA A 512 8.43 7.93 18.89
N MET A 513 8.34 6.81 19.62
CA MET A 513 8.12 6.83 21.08
C MET A 513 9.26 7.54 21.83
N ALA A 514 10.52 7.20 21.50
CA ALA A 514 11.69 7.78 22.14
C ALA A 514 11.81 9.29 21.88
N LEU A 515 11.58 9.73 20.64
CA LEU A 515 11.64 11.15 20.30
C LEU A 515 10.50 11.94 20.98
N ALA A 516 9.28 11.40 21.01
CA ALA A 516 8.16 12.05 21.68
C ALA A 516 8.40 12.21 23.19
N ALA A 517 8.97 11.19 23.85
CA ALA A 517 9.35 11.27 25.25
C ALA A 517 10.39 12.39 25.50
N ARG A 518 11.43 12.46 24.66
CA ARG A 518 12.46 13.53 24.75
C ARG A 518 11.83 14.93 24.58
N LEU A 519 10.92 15.10 23.63
CA LEU A 519 10.26 16.38 23.37
C LEU A 519 9.31 16.81 24.52
N ARG A 520 8.74 15.86 25.28
CA ARG A 520 7.96 16.15 26.49
C ARG A 520 8.82 16.49 27.71
N GLY A 521 10.14 16.23 27.64
CA GLY A 521 11.01 16.28 28.81
C GLY A 521 10.80 15.10 29.76
N ASP A 522 10.15 14.02 29.30
CA ASP A 522 10.04 12.78 30.04
C ASP A 522 11.44 12.17 30.14
N ARG A 523 11.95 12.01 31.37
CA ARG A 523 13.31 11.50 31.61
C ARG A 523 13.42 10.02 31.18
N GLU A 524 14.27 9.73 30.21
CA GLU A 524 15.33 8.73 30.43
C GLU A 524 16.70 9.41 30.31
N PRO A 525 17.46 9.51 31.42
CA PRO A 525 18.82 10.02 31.37
C PRO A 525 19.73 8.93 30.80
N TRP A 526 20.31 9.19 29.62
CA TRP A 526 21.59 8.60 29.19
C TRP A 526 21.67 7.07 29.19
N ALA A 527 21.08 6.43 28.18
CA ALA A 527 21.62 5.19 27.63
C ALA A 527 22.46 5.51 26.38
N MET A 528 23.51 6.33 26.55
CA MET A 528 24.63 6.34 25.61
C MET A 528 25.49 5.13 25.99
N GLY A 529 25.23 4.00 25.33
CA GLY A 529 26.03 2.79 25.47
C GLY A 529 27.44 3.01 24.95
N THR A 530 28.40 2.67 25.81
CA THR A 530 29.83 2.46 25.54
C THR A 530 30.10 1.40 24.48
#